data_AF-A0A668T4V1-F1
#
_entry.id   AF-A0A668T4V1-F1
#
_cell.length_a   1.000
_cell.length_b   1.000
_cell.length_c   1.000
_cell.angle_alpha   90.00
_cell.angle_beta   90.00
_cell.angle_gamma   90.00
#
_symmetry.space_group_name_H-M   'P 1'
#
loop_
_entity.id
_entity.type
_entity.pdbx_description
1 polymer ?
#
loop_
_entity_poly.entity_id
_entity_poly.type
_entity_poly.pdbx_seq_one_letter_code
_entity_poly.pdbx_strand_id
1 'polypeptide(L)'
;MCIITTGRSLGPVTPFLIQANHTSALGQVESVNFTMISTSMSLGCHVEGSSVSAFWYSLFDNGTNYCNLHNVIRGSGLTKAPGFIEFTNEWLCLGFGVSACK
;
A
#
# COMPACT_ATOMS: atom_id res chain seq x y z
N MET A 1 1.87 -7.36 -8.70
CA MET A 1 0.90 -6.25 -8.51
C MET A 1 0.16 -6.51 -7.21
N CYS A 2 0.13 -5.53 -6.31
CA CYS A 2 -0.54 -5.59 -5.02
C CYS A 2 -1.33 -4.31 -4.78
N ILE A 3 -2.55 -4.41 -4.24
CA ILE A 3 -3.39 -3.29 -3.83
C ILE A 3 -3.71 -3.42 -2.32
N ILE A 4 -3.43 -2.36 -1.56
CA ILE A 4 -3.80 -2.23 -0.14
C ILE A 4 -4.70 -1.02 0.02
N THR A 5 -5.83 -1.20 0.66
CA THR A 5 -6.72 -0.10 1.02
C THR A 5 -6.65 0.15 2.52
N THR A 6 -6.51 1.42 2.95
CA THR A 6 -6.50 1.79 4.36
C THR A 6 -7.53 2.87 4.69
N GLY A 7 -7.99 2.92 5.96
CA GLY A 7 -8.88 3.97 6.47
C GLY A 7 -8.36 4.65 7.73
N ARG A 8 -8.48 5.99 7.85
CA ARG A 8 -8.25 6.76 9.10
C ARG A 8 -9.07 8.06 9.16
N SER A 9 -9.52 8.48 10.34
CA SER A 9 -10.10 9.81 10.63
C SER A 9 -9.09 10.97 10.54
N LEU A 10 -9.22 11.82 9.52
CA LEU A 10 -8.72 13.20 9.43
C LEU A 10 -9.65 14.00 8.49
N GLY A 11 -9.66 15.34 8.63
CA GLY A 11 -10.60 16.27 7.97
C GLY A 11 -10.52 16.31 6.43
N PRO A 12 -11.30 17.19 5.76
CA PRO A 12 -11.41 17.20 4.31
C PRO A 12 -10.05 17.49 3.65
N VAL A 13 -9.56 16.54 2.85
CA VAL A 13 -8.35 16.67 2.03
C VAL A 13 -8.72 16.51 0.57
N THR A 14 -8.17 17.34 -0.32
CA THR A 14 -8.29 17.19 -1.78
C THR A 14 -7.66 15.85 -2.20
N PRO A 15 -8.22 15.10 -3.17
CA PRO A 15 -7.59 13.86 -3.60
C PRO A 15 -6.17 14.12 -4.11
N PHE A 16 -5.21 13.51 -3.45
CA PHE A 16 -3.79 13.68 -3.72
C PHE A 16 -3.19 12.33 -4.13
N LEU A 17 -2.42 12.35 -5.21
CA LEU A 17 -1.71 11.19 -5.73
C LEU A 17 -0.23 11.31 -5.35
N ILE A 18 0.28 10.32 -4.63
CA ILE A 18 1.72 10.15 -4.36
C ILE A 18 2.22 9.06 -5.31
N GLN A 19 3.20 9.39 -6.14
CA GLN A 19 3.91 8.41 -6.96
C GLN A 19 5.35 8.32 -6.49
N ALA A 20 5.81 7.11 -6.24
CA ALA A 20 7.18 6.83 -5.82
C ALA A 20 7.71 5.59 -6.55
N ASN A 21 9.03 5.52 -6.70
CA ASN A 21 9.72 4.32 -7.15
C ASN A 21 10.61 3.80 -6.03
N HIS A 22 10.43 2.54 -5.68
CA HIS A 22 11.27 1.80 -4.76
C HIS A 22 12.33 1.05 -5.58
N THR A 23 13.60 1.14 -5.20
CA THR A 23 14.67 0.33 -5.79
C THR A 23 15.15 -0.64 -4.72
N SER A 24 14.94 -1.94 -4.94
CA SER A 24 15.38 -2.97 -4.02
C SER A 24 16.91 -3.05 -3.96
N ALA A 25 17.45 -3.68 -2.92
CA ALA A 25 18.89 -3.90 -2.78
C ALA A 25 19.50 -4.72 -3.94
N LEU A 26 18.66 -5.43 -4.71
CA LEU A 26 19.06 -6.19 -5.90
C LEU A 26 18.97 -5.35 -7.19
N GLY A 27 18.69 -4.04 -7.09
CA GLY A 27 18.58 -3.13 -8.22
C GLY A 27 17.25 -3.21 -8.99
N GLN A 28 16.26 -3.93 -8.47
CA GLN A 28 14.94 -3.99 -9.10
C GLN A 28 14.14 -2.74 -8.75
N VAL A 29 13.60 -2.08 -9.78
CA VAL A 29 12.75 -0.91 -9.62
C VAL A 29 11.29 -1.34 -9.61
N GLU A 30 10.56 -0.85 -8.62
CA GLU A 30 9.17 -1.17 -8.34
C GLU A 30 8.42 0.15 -8.15
N SER A 31 7.27 0.29 -8.79
CA SER A 31 6.46 1.50 -8.63
C SER A 31 5.50 1.34 -7.46
N VAL A 32 5.46 2.35 -6.61
CA VAL A 32 4.63 2.43 -5.41
C VAL A 32 3.81 3.71 -5.47
N ASN A 33 2.48 3.56 -5.57
CA ASN A 33 1.56 4.66 -5.72
C ASN A 33 0.56 4.67 -4.56
N PHE A 34 0.18 5.86 -4.09
CA PHE A 34 -0.90 6.04 -3.11
C PHE A 34 -1.87 7.11 -3.58
N THR A 35 -3.15 6.78 -3.58
CA THR A 35 -4.25 7.69 -3.88
C THR A 35 -5.03 7.95 -2.61
N MET A 36 -5.03 9.20 -2.16
CA MET A 36 -5.89 9.65 -1.08
C MET A 36 -7.25 10.04 -1.65
N ILE A 37 -8.31 9.40 -1.16
CA ILE A 37 -9.68 9.59 -1.57
C ILE A 37 -10.44 10.23 -0.41
N SER A 38 -11.03 11.40 -0.66
CA SER A 38 -11.90 12.09 0.29
C SER A 38 -13.20 11.30 0.47
N THR A 39 -13.60 11.00 1.70
CA THR A 39 -14.95 10.48 1.96
C THR A 39 -15.89 11.66 2.22
N SER A 40 -17.08 11.64 1.60
CA SER A 40 -18.10 12.71 1.72
C SER A 40 -18.72 12.81 3.12
N MET A 41 -18.56 11.78 3.96
CA MET A 41 -18.83 11.86 5.39
C MET A 41 -17.59 12.29 6.16
N SER A 42 -17.78 13.11 7.19
CA SER A 42 -16.82 13.64 8.16
C SER A 42 -16.07 12.58 8.99
N LEU A 43 -15.88 11.36 8.48
CA LEU A 43 -15.46 10.18 9.24
C LEU A 43 -14.19 9.49 8.70
N GLY A 44 -13.54 9.96 7.62
CA GLY A 44 -12.29 9.33 7.18
C GLY A 44 -11.55 9.90 5.97
N CYS A 45 -10.34 9.39 5.79
CA CYS A 45 -9.52 9.40 4.59
C CYS A 45 -9.35 7.94 4.18
N HIS A 46 -9.72 7.64 2.94
CA HIS A 46 -9.49 6.35 2.32
C HIS A 46 -8.22 6.45 1.49
N VAL A 47 -7.26 5.55 1.72
CA VAL A 47 -6.03 5.52 0.94
C VAL A 47 -5.95 4.21 0.19
N GLU A 48 -5.84 4.27 -1.12
CA GLU A 48 -5.55 3.12 -1.97
C GLU A 48 -4.07 3.14 -2.34
N GLY A 49 -3.33 2.13 -1.92
CA GLY A 49 -1.93 1.90 -2.26
C GLY A 49 -1.79 0.81 -3.31
N SER A 50 -0.92 1.01 -4.30
CA SER A 50 -0.61 0.02 -5.33
C SER A 50 0.89 -0.13 -5.51
N SER A 51 1.38 -1.37 -5.52
CA SER A 51 2.78 -1.71 -5.82
C SER A 51 2.86 -2.66 -7.01
N VAL A 52 3.68 -2.29 -7.98
CA VAL A 52 3.90 -3.05 -9.21
C VAL A 52 5.40 -3.18 -9.47
N SER A 53 5.88 -4.43 -9.49
CA SER A 53 7.23 -4.78 -9.88
C SER A 53 7.43 -4.69 -11.40
N ALA A 54 8.60 -4.23 -11.87
CA ALA A 54 8.92 -4.15 -13.29
C ALA A 54 8.90 -5.51 -14.02
N PHE A 55 9.08 -6.61 -13.29
CA PHE A 55 9.03 -7.97 -13.83
C PHE A 55 7.65 -8.59 -13.61
N TRP A 56 6.98 -8.96 -14.71
CA TRP A 56 5.63 -9.55 -14.72
C TRP A 56 5.62 -11.07 -14.46
N TYR A 57 6.78 -11.74 -14.50
CA TYR A 57 6.89 -13.18 -14.27
C TYR A 57 6.98 -13.59 -12.79
N SER A 58 7.15 -12.63 -11.88
CA SER A 58 7.17 -12.91 -10.44
C SER A 58 5.74 -12.96 -9.91
N LEU A 59 4.95 -13.92 -10.41
CA LEU A 59 3.60 -14.20 -9.90
C LEU A 59 3.62 -14.60 -8.41
N PHE A 60 4.76 -15.11 -7.95
CA PHE A 60 5.09 -15.32 -6.54
C PHE A 60 6.37 -14.55 -6.22
N ASP A 61 6.22 -13.26 -5.95
CA ASP A 61 7.29 -12.38 -5.48
C ASP A 61 7.49 -12.47 -3.95
N ASN A 62 7.08 -13.58 -3.33
CA ASN A 62 7.14 -13.81 -1.87
C ASN A 62 6.51 -12.65 -1.06
N GLY A 63 5.48 -12.02 -1.61
CA GLY A 63 4.80 -10.87 -1.01
C GLY A 63 5.60 -9.57 -1.05
N THR A 64 6.63 -9.44 -1.91
CA THR A 64 7.47 -8.23 -2.01
C THR A 64 6.62 -6.99 -2.27
N ASN A 65 5.68 -7.05 -3.21
CA ASN A 65 4.78 -5.94 -3.50
C ASN A 65 3.91 -5.54 -2.28
N TYR A 66 3.47 -6.51 -1.46
CA TYR A 66 2.76 -6.22 -0.21
C TYR A 66 3.70 -5.56 0.81
N CYS A 67 4.89 -6.12 1.01
CA CYS A 67 5.85 -5.58 1.97
C CYS A 67 6.29 -4.16 1.62
N ASN A 68 6.43 -3.83 0.34
CA ASN A 68 6.72 -2.47 -0.10
C ASN A 68 5.66 -1.48 0.39
N LEU A 69 4.38 -1.77 0.16
CA LEU A 69 3.28 -0.93 0.63
C LEU A 69 3.20 -0.92 2.17
N HIS A 70 3.23 -2.10 2.79
CA HIS A 70 3.10 -2.25 4.24
C HIS A 70 4.22 -1.50 4.98
N ASN A 71 5.46 -1.55 4.48
CA ASN A 71 6.59 -0.84 5.08
C ASN A 71 6.43 0.68 4.99
N VAL A 72 5.91 1.22 3.88
CA VAL A 72 5.63 2.67 3.77
C VAL A 72 4.49 3.08 4.70
N ILE A 73 3.39 2.32 4.71
CA ILE A 73 2.22 2.58 5.58
C ILE A 73 2.64 2.52 7.06
N ARG A 74 3.40 1.50 7.45
CA ARG A 74 3.96 1.35 8.81
C ARG A 74 4.96 2.44 9.15
N GLY A 75 5.86 2.78 8.23
CA GLY A 75 6.87 3.83 8.40
C GLY A 75 6.26 5.23 8.57
N SER A 76 5.14 5.50 7.90
CA SER A 76 4.38 6.75 8.05
C SER A 76 3.69 6.90 9.42
N GLY A 77 3.58 5.81 10.18
CA GLY A 77 2.83 5.77 11.43
C GLY A 77 1.31 5.66 11.26
N LEU A 78 0.80 5.50 10.02
CA LEU A 78 -0.62 5.33 9.75
C LEU A 78 -1.20 4.08 10.44
N THR A 79 -0.42 3.01 10.55
CA THR A 79 -0.81 1.79 11.27
C THR A 79 -1.08 1.99 12.76
N LYS A 80 -0.53 3.05 13.37
CA LYS A 80 -0.74 3.40 14.79
C LYS A 80 -1.93 4.34 14.98
N ALA A 81 -2.63 4.68 13.91
CA ALA A 81 -3.79 5.54 13.97
C ALA A 81 -4.96 4.89 14.71
N PRO A 82 -5.68 5.64 15.56
CA PRO A 82 -7.00 5.21 16.01
C PRO A 82 -7.91 5.00 14.79
N GLY A 83 -8.54 3.82 14.72
CA GLY A 83 -9.43 3.45 13.61
C GLY A 83 -8.72 3.08 12.32
N PHE A 84 -7.40 2.81 12.35
CA PHE A 84 -6.71 2.20 11.22
C PHE A 84 -7.33 0.84 10.89
N ILE A 85 -7.71 0.67 9.64
CA ILE A 85 -8.11 -0.62 9.09
C ILE A 85 -7.37 -0.81 7.78
N GLU A 86 -6.73 -1.96 7.63
CA GLU A 86 -6.10 -2.40 6.39
C GLU A 86 -6.99 -3.46 5.74
N PHE A 87 -7.32 -3.24 4.47
CA PHE A 87 -8.07 -4.18 3.64
C PHE A 87 -7.18 -4.67 2.50
N THR A 88 -6.84 -5.95 2.55
CA THR A 88 -6.12 -6.65 1.50
C THR A 88 -6.40 -8.16 1.61
N ASN A 89 -6.04 -8.93 0.59
CA ASN A 89 -6.14 -10.39 0.55
C ASN A 89 -5.24 -10.97 -0.56
N GLU A 90 -5.16 -12.29 -0.66
CA GLU A 90 -4.33 -12.99 -1.67
C GLU A 90 -4.69 -12.68 -3.13
N TRP A 91 -5.92 -12.25 -3.41
CA TRP A 91 -6.34 -11.83 -4.75
C TRP A 91 -5.89 -10.41 -5.09
N LEU A 92 -5.89 -9.52 -4.09
CA LEU A 92 -5.44 -8.14 -4.23
C LEU A 92 -3.93 -8.01 -4.16
N CYS A 93 -3.28 -8.86 -3.37
CA CYS A 93 -1.84 -8.92 -3.15
C CYS A 93 -1.43 -10.39 -3.13
N LEU A 94 -0.95 -10.89 -4.27
CA LEU A 94 -0.44 -12.25 -4.37
C LEU A 94 0.71 -12.46 -3.37
N GLY A 95 0.61 -13.51 -2.57
CA GLY A 95 1.61 -13.85 -1.57
C GLY A 95 1.47 -13.07 -0.26
N PHE A 96 0.31 -12.46 0.00
CA PHE A 96 0.02 -11.74 1.25
C PHE A 96 0.17 -12.64 2.48
N GLY A 97 -0.43 -13.83 2.48
CA GLY A 97 -0.43 -14.76 3.61
C GLY A 97 0.87 -15.52 3.81
N VAL A 98 1.76 -15.51 2.81
CA VAL A 98 3.13 -16.04 2.92
C VAL A 98 4.19 -14.93 2.99
N SER A 99 3.76 -13.66 3.03
CA SER A 99 4.66 -12.53 3.07
C SER A 99 5.44 -12.49 4.39
N ALA A 100 6.76 -12.39 4.29
CA ALA A 100 7.65 -12.25 5.43
C ALA A 100 8.35 -10.88 5.36
N CYS A 101 7.58 -9.82 5.64
CA CYS A 101 8.10 -8.46 5.61
C CYS A 101 9.15 -8.27 6.71
N LYS A 102 10.29 -7.67 6.34
CA LYS A 102 11.43 -7.40 7.22
C LYS A 102 11.34 -5.99 7.80
#